data_AF-A0A853FDF7-F1
#
_entry.id   AF-A0A853FDF7-F1
#
_cell.length_a   1.000
_cell.length_b   1.000
_cell.length_c   1.000
_cell.angle_alpha   90.00
_cell.angle_beta   90.00
_cell.angle_gamma   90.00
#
_symmetry.space_group_name_H-M   'P 1'
#
loop_
_entity.id
_entity.type
_entity.pdbx_description
1 polymer ?
#
loop_
_entity_poly.entity_id
_entity_poly.type
_entity_poly.pdbx_seq_one_letter_code
_entity_poly.pdbx_strand_id
1 'polypeptide(L)'
;MTARTTINQIAFRYRSVDSTTGVTRETAKRLAEYLGVDETQAIHRALHELAIRVLPQYEADDGPLTPGQVRQIKKRVPQGEKRSVKSSLFDTEKA
;
A
#
# COMPACT_ATOMS: atom_id res chain seq x y z
N MET A 1 15.73 -8.72 16.97
CA MET A 1 15.78 -7.25 17.12
C MET A 1 14.39 -6.71 16.83
N THR A 2 13.64 -6.31 17.85
CA THR A 2 12.32 -5.68 17.69
C THR A 2 12.52 -4.24 17.21
N ALA A 3 12.15 -3.97 15.96
CA ALA A 3 12.19 -2.62 15.40
C ALA A 3 11.26 -1.72 16.23
N ARG A 4 11.80 -0.63 16.77
CA ARG A 4 11.02 0.37 17.49
C ARG A 4 10.17 1.10 16.47
N THR A 5 8.85 0.93 16.50
CA THR A 5 7.92 1.66 15.64
C THR A 5 8.04 3.15 15.95
N THR A 6 8.71 3.90 15.10
CA THR A 6 8.73 5.36 15.19
C THR A 6 7.35 5.86 14.77
N ILE A 7 6.66 6.57 15.67
CA ILE A 7 5.39 7.22 15.36
C ILE A 7 5.72 8.38 14.42
N ASN A 8 5.47 8.19 13.12
CA ASN A 8 5.61 9.23 12.11
C ASN A 8 4.40 10.18 12.23
N GLN A 9 4.62 11.37 12.79
CA GLN A 9 3.59 12.38 13.00
C GLN A 9 3.89 13.65 12.20
N ILE A 10 2.84 14.29 11.68
CA ILE A 10 2.89 15.60 11.03
C ILE A 10 1.93 16.56 11.74
N ALA A 11 2.38 17.80 11.98
CA ALA A 11 1.51 18.84 12.50
C ALA A 11 0.56 19.34 11.40
N PHE A 12 -0.74 19.12 11.56
CA PHE A 12 -1.74 19.59 10.61
C PHE A 12 -2.25 20.98 10.99
N ARG A 13 -2.09 21.96 10.10
CA ARG A 13 -2.53 23.34 10.31
C ARG A 13 -3.72 23.67 9.41
N TYR A 14 -4.87 23.91 10.02
CA TYR A 14 -6.07 24.42 9.33
C TYR A 14 -5.84 25.80 8.74
N ARG A 15 -6.55 26.09 7.65
CA ARG A 15 -6.62 27.45 7.10
C ARG A 15 -7.68 28.26 7.85
N SER A 16 -7.53 29.58 7.81
CA SER A 16 -8.53 30.51 8.36
C SER A 16 -9.80 30.58 7.50
N VAL A 17 -9.68 30.30 6.19
CA VAL A 17 -10.76 30.29 5.21
C VAL A 17 -10.57 29.10 4.28
N ASP A 18 -11.68 28.52 3.82
CA ASP A 18 -11.67 27.44 2.83
C ASP A 18 -11.12 27.96 1.49
N SER A 19 -10.30 27.13 0.84
CA SER A 19 -9.61 27.47 -0.41
C SER A 19 -9.47 26.22 -1.27
N THR A 20 -9.02 26.38 -2.52
CA THR A 20 -8.84 25.27 -3.46
C THR A 20 -7.92 24.16 -2.92
N THR A 21 -6.97 24.50 -2.07
CA THR A 21 -5.95 23.56 -1.56
C THR A 21 -6.02 23.33 -0.05
N GLY A 22 -7.00 23.89 0.65
CA GLY A 22 -7.02 23.82 2.11
C GLY A 22 -8.38 24.13 2.71
N VAL A 23 -8.65 23.48 3.83
CA VAL A 23 -9.92 23.59 4.55
C VAL A 23 -9.73 24.21 5.94
N THR A 24 -10.78 24.84 6.44
CA THR A 24 -10.93 25.28 7.82
C THR A 24 -11.22 24.10 8.74
N ARG A 25 -11.03 24.33 10.04
CA ARG A 25 -11.37 23.34 11.07
C ARG A 25 -12.87 23.07 11.12
N GLU A 26 -13.70 24.08 10.88
CA GLU A 26 -15.14 23.94 10.90
C GLU A 26 -15.61 22.98 9.80
N THR A 27 -15.09 23.14 8.58
CA THR A 27 -15.39 22.25 7.46
C THR A 27 -14.93 20.82 7.72
N ALA A 28 -13.73 20.64 8.28
CA ALA A 28 -13.24 19.32 8.66
C ALA A 28 -14.13 18.64 9.72
N LYS A 29 -14.59 19.39 10.73
CA LYS A 29 -15.51 18.87 11.76
C LYS A 29 -16.86 18.47 11.19
N ARG A 30 -17.48 19.32 10.38
CA ARG A 30 -18.76 19.00 9.72
C ARG A 30 -18.64 17.75 8.85
N LEU A 31 -17.52 17.59 8.16
CA LEU A 31 -17.24 16.41 7.34
C LEU A 31 -17.07 15.15 8.19
N ALA A 32 -16.35 15.26 9.32
CA ALA A 32 -16.20 14.17 10.29
C ALA A 32 -17.56 13.74 10.89
N GLU A 33 -18.37 14.70 11.32
CA GLU A 33 -19.74 14.46 11.82
C GLU A 33 -20.63 13.79 10.77
N TYR A 34 -20.61 14.28 9.52
CA TYR A 34 -21.38 13.70 8.42
C TYR A 34 -20.99 12.25 8.12
N LEU A 35 -19.69 11.94 8.22
CA LEU A 35 -19.16 10.60 8.01
C LEU A 35 -19.25 9.71 9.26
N GLY A 36 -19.65 10.25 10.41
CA GLY A 36 -19.68 9.54 11.70
C GLY A 36 -18.29 9.11 12.21
N VAL A 37 -17.24 9.83 11.82
CA VAL A 37 -15.84 9.55 12.21
C VAL A 37 -15.24 10.72 12.97
N ASP A 38 -14.08 10.52 13.58
CA ASP A 38 -13.32 11.62 14.16
C ASP A 38 -12.60 12.47 13.08
N GLU A 39 -12.16 13.66 13.47
CA GLU A 39 -11.48 14.63 12.61
C GLU A 39 -10.17 14.07 12.00
N THR A 40 -9.44 13.23 12.75
CA THR A 40 -8.19 12.61 12.31
C THR A 40 -8.46 11.52 11.28
N GLN A 41 -9.49 10.71 11.48
CA GLN A 41 -9.92 9.65 10.57
C GLN A 41 -10.48 10.22 9.27
N ALA A 42 -11.21 11.33 9.35
CA ALA A 42 -11.63 12.07 8.17
C ALA A 42 -10.43 12.51 7.32
N ILE A 43 -9.36 13.02 7.94
CA ILE A 43 -8.12 13.41 7.26
C ILE A 43 -7.42 12.18 6.65
N HIS A 44 -7.29 11.08 7.39
CA HIS A 44 -6.69 9.84 6.87
C HIS A 44 -7.45 9.31 5.66
N ARG A 45 -8.79 9.32 5.72
CA ARG A 45 -9.64 8.87 4.61
C ARG A 45 -9.49 9.76 3.39
N ALA A 46 -9.47 11.09 3.57
CA ALA A 46 -9.26 12.03 2.47
C ALA A 46 -7.90 11.82 1.79
N LEU A 47 -6.84 11.62 2.57
CA LEU A 47 -5.50 11.31 2.04
C LEU A 47 -5.47 9.96 1.32
N HIS A 48 -6.16 8.95 1.85
CA HIS A 48 -6.26 7.64 1.21
C HIS A 48 -6.97 7.72 -0.15
N GLU A 49 -8.10 8.43 -0.21
CA GLU A 49 -8.82 8.64 -1.47
C GLU A 49 -7.97 9.42 -2.49
N LEU A 50 -7.22 10.43 -2.03
CA LEU A 50 -6.29 11.17 -2.88
C LEU A 50 -5.16 10.28 -3.38
N ALA A 51 -4.61 9.42 -2.52
CA ALA A 51 -3.56 8.47 -2.88
C ALA A 51 -4.05 7.50 -3.96
N ILE A 52 -5.26 6.96 -3.83
CA ILE A 52 -5.88 6.11 -4.86
C ILE A 52 -6.01 6.86 -6.19
N ARG A 53 -6.43 8.13 -6.16
CA ARG A 53 -6.66 8.92 -7.39
C ARG A 53 -5.38 9.38 -8.08
N VAL A 54 -4.32 9.67 -7.32
CA VAL A 54 -3.13 10.38 -7.83
C VAL A 54 -1.91 9.50 -7.91
N LEU A 55 -1.72 8.57 -6.97
CA LEU A 55 -0.55 7.71 -6.99
C LEU A 55 -0.75 6.57 -7.99
N PRO A 56 0.30 6.14 -8.71
CA PRO A 56 0.24 4.95 -9.54
C PRO A 56 -0.14 3.76 -8.68
N GLN A 57 -1.32 3.21 -8.92
CA GLN A 57 -1.68 1.92 -8.34
C GLN A 57 -0.98 0.82 -9.13
N TYR A 58 -0.65 -0.28 -8.45
CA TYR A 58 -0.32 -1.50 -9.18
C TYR A 58 -1.46 -1.80 -10.15
N GLU A 59 -1.11 -2.21 -11.37
CA GLU A 59 -2.12 -2.69 -12.31
C GLU A 59 -2.94 -3.79 -11.63
N ALA A 60 -4.26 -3.77 -11.86
CA ALA A 60 -5.10 -4.84 -11.37
C ALA A 60 -4.53 -6.18 -11.86
N ASP A 61 -4.46 -7.16 -10.97
CA ASP A 61 -3.96 -8.49 -11.33
C ASP A 61 -4.71 -9.00 -12.57
N ASP A 62 -3.98 -9.61 -13.52
CA ASP A 62 -4.53 -10.20 -14.75
C ASP A 62 -5.47 -11.40 -14.47
N GLY A 63 -5.72 -11.66 -13.18
CA GLY A 63 -6.53 -12.73 -12.68
C GLY A 63 -5.75 -14.05 -12.56
N PRO A 64 -6.44 -15.14 -12.21
CA PRO A 64 -5.81 -16.43 -12.05
C PRO A 64 -5.12 -16.88 -13.34
N LEU A 65 -3.92 -17.49 -13.20
CA LEU A 65 -3.19 -18.04 -14.33
C LEU A 65 -4.07 -18.96 -15.18
N THR A 66 -4.14 -18.67 -16.48
CA THR A 66 -4.84 -19.52 -17.44
C THR A 66 -4.21 -20.92 -17.48
N PRO A 67 -4.98 -21.97 -17.84
CA PRO A 67 -4.44 -23.31 -17.98
C PRO A 67 -3.25 -23.40 -18.95
N GLY A 68 -3.22 -22.52 -19.97
CA GLY A 68 -2.10 -22.40 -20.91
C GLY A 68 -0.82 -21.88 -20.26
N GLN A 69 -0.94 -20.82 -19.46
CA GLN A 69 0.18 -20.26 -18.69
C GLN A 69 0.71 -21.28 -17.67
N VAL A 70 -0.18 -22.00 -16.97
CA VAL A 70 0.22 -23.07 -16.04
C VAL A 70 1.00 -24.18 -16.76
N ARG A 71 0.58 -24.57 -17.97
CA ARG A 71 1.31 -25.55 -18.79
C ARG A 71 2.68 -25.03 -19.22
N GLN A 72 2.81 -23.75 -19.58
CA GLN A 72 4.10 -23.15 -19.92
C GLN A 72 5.04 -23.11 -18.72
N ILE A 73 4.54 -22.77 -17.53
CA ILE A 73 5.31 -22.81 -16.29
C ILE A 73 5.81 -24.24 -16.04
N LYS A 74 4.92 -25.24 -16.08
CA LYS A 74 5.30 -26.65 -15.89
C LYS A 74 6.39 -27.15 -16.86
N LYS A 75 6.39 -26.64 -18.10
CA LYS A 75 7.42 -26.97 -19.10
C LYS A 75 8.77 -26.30 -18.82
N ARG A 76 8.78 -25.10 -18.24
CA ARG A 76 10.00 -24.33 -17.96
C ARG A 76 10.60 -24.63 -16.59
N VAL A 77 9.80 -25.10 -15.65
CA VAL A 77 10.28 -25.55 -14.33
C VAL A 77 11.22 -26.74 -14.56
N PRO A 78 12.48 -26.68 -14.07
CA PRO A 78 13.39 -27.82 -14.17
C PRO A 78 12.79 -28.99 -13.40
N GLN A 79 12.37 -30.04 -14.12
CA GLN A 79 11.85 -31.31 -13.60
C GLN A 79 12.97 -32.20 -13.01
N GLY A 80 14.09 -31.60 -12.60
CA GLY A 80 15.23 -32.33 -12.05
C GLY A 80 15.06 -32.51 -10.54
N GLU A 81 15.24 -33.75 -10.06
CA GLU A 81 15.35 -34.11 -8.65
C GLU A 81 16.49 -33.34 -7.96
N LYS A 82 16.29 -32.07 -7.60
CA LYS A 82 17.14 -31.46 -6.58
C LYS A 82 16.67 -32.00 -5.24
N ARG A 83 17.25 -33.13 -4.83
CA ARG A 83 17.13 -33.77 -3.49
C ARG A 83 17.57 -32.86 -2.33
N SER A 84 17.98 -31.63 -2.61
CA SER A 84 18.41 -30.66 -1.63
C SER A 84 17.53 -29.43 -1.74
N VAL A 85 16.75 -29.20 -0.70
CA VAL A 85 16.09 -27.92 -0.43
C VAL A 85 17.21 -26.89 -0.30
N LYS A 86 17.32 -25.97 -1.27
CA LYS A 86 18.20 -24.81 -1.13
C LYS A 86 17.65 -23.97 0.03
N SER A 87 18.39 -23.91 1.13
CA SER A 87 18.06 -23.09 2.31
C SER A 87 18.24 -21.58 2.08
N SER A 88 18.84 -21.18 0.96
CA SER A 88 19.02 -19.80 0.55
C SER A 88 18.71 -19.62 -0.94
N LEU A 89 18.00 -18.54 -1.26
CA LEU A 89 17.65 -18.13 -2.62
C LEU A 89 18.78 -17.33 -3.29
N PHE A 90 19.72 -16.80 -2.49
CA PHE A 90 20.91 -16.10 -2.96
C PHE A 90 22.11 -17.03 -2.83
N ASP A 91 22.92 -17.12 -3.88
CA ASP A 91 24.17 -17.86 -3.84
C ASP A 91 25.14 -17.08 -2.93
N THR A 92 25.59 -17.71 -1.84
CA THR A 92 26.64 -17.15 -1.00
C THR A 92 27.94 -17.20 -1.79
N GLU A 93 28.42 -16.06 -2.27
CA GLU A 93 29.77 -15.94 -2.80
C GLU A 93 30.77 -16.43 -1.75
N LYS A 94 31.53 -17.47 -2.06
CA LYS A 94 32.63 -17.93 -1.22
C LYS A 94 33.80 -16.97 -1.41
N ALA A 95 34.17 -16.30 -0.30
CA ALA A 95 35.43 -15.59 -0.13
C ALA A 95 36.62 -16.56 -0.15
#